data_AF-A0A6B1CZ90-F1
#
_entry.id   AF-A0A6B1CZ90-F1
#
_cell.length_a   1.000
_cell.length_b   1.000
_cell.length_c   1.000
_cell.angle_alpha   90.00
_cell.angle_beta   90.00
_cell.angle_gamma   90.00
#
_symmetry.space_group_name_H-M   'P 1'
#
loop_
_entity.id
_entity.type
_entity.pdbx_description
1 polymer ?
#
loop_
_entity_poly.entity_id
_entity_poly.type
_entity_poly.pdbx_seq_one_letter_code
_entity_poly.pdbx_strand_id
1 'polypeptide(L)'
;MPVRTGEHVAADEVCVSGSDDEPASDVQTTESKRKKLYLFSTTDIQTRFCLAFEMADHKDGFNATNLLKDTKKQAGKIPAVFISDGLPSYSAAHRAVFAAKNPLDKHSVHKRCLPQQQNNFQERFNGTFRRFQSRQHISNPDSPLIMGFFVYYNHFSLHERTPAAGIIIHCDDEWKTIIGNASLAARTKGARP
;
A
#
# COMPACT_ATOMS: atom_id res chain seq x y z
N MET A 1 -16.93 -13.26 10.45
CA MET A 1 -17.13 -13.03 9.00
C MET A 1 -15.77 -12.70 8.41
N PRO A 2 -15.22 -13.45 7.42
CA PRO A 2 -14.00 -13.01 6.77
C PRO A 2 -14.32 -11.71 6.02
N VAL A 3 -13.65 -10.62 6.39
CA VAL A 3 -13.82 -9.34 5.70
C VAL A 3 -13.41 -9.57 4.25
N ARG A 4 -14.26 -9.22 3.29
CA ARG A 4 -14.03 -9.43 1.86
C ARG A 4 -12.88 -8.52 1.38
N THR A 5 -11.65 -8.90 1.65
CA THR A 5 -10.46 -8.15 1.27
C THR A 5 -10.43 -7.88 -0.24
N GLY A 6 -10.13 -6.64 -0.62
CA GLY A 6 -9.85 -6.23 -2.01
C GLY A 6 -11.06 -5.95 -2.90
N GLU A 7 -12.24 -5.65 -2.36
CA GLU A 7 -13.40 -5.24 -3.19
C GLU A 7 -13.28 -3.79 -3.67
N HIS A 8 -12.80 -2.92 -2.78
CA HIS A 8 -12.49 -1.51 -3.05
C HIS A 8 -11.03 -1.24 -2.71
N VAL A 9 -10.23 -0.86 -3.70
CA VAL A 9 -8.81 -0.61 -3.54
C VAL A 9 -8.51 0.84 -3.89
N ALA A 10 -7.74 1.50 -3.04
CA ALA A 10 -7.18 2.81 -3.30
C ALA A 10 -5.67 2.69 -3.57
N ALA A 11 -5.16 3.49 -4.50
CA ALA A 11 -3.75 3.67 -4.75
C ALA A 11 -3.38 5.14 -4.57
N ASP A 12 -2.21 5.37 -4.02
CA ASP A 12 -1.69 6.72 -3.81
C ASP A 12 -0.17 6.74 -3.91
N GLU A 13 0.34 7.90 -4.25
CA GLU A 13 1.76 8.20 -4.30
C GLU A 13 2.12 9.32 -3.33
N VAL A 14 3.17 9.11 -2.55
CA VAL A 14 3.61 10.09 -1.56
C VAL A 14 5.11 10.31 -1.68
N CYS A 15 5.54 11.57 -1.79
CA CYS A 15 6.95 11.92 -1.64
C CYS A 15 7.36 11.76 -0.17
N VAL A 16 8.45 11.05 0.09
CA VAL A 16 8.91 10.67 1.43
C VAL A 16 10.22 11.36 1.80
N SER A 17 11.02 11.75 0.81
CA SER A 17 12.19 12.62 1.00
C SER A 17 12.18 13.78 0.01
N GLY A 18 12.40 14.99 0.54
CA GLY A 18 12.32 16.24 -0.24
C GLY A 18 10.88 16.71 -0.40
N SER A 19 10.63 18.01 -0.30
CA SER A 19 9.33 18.61 -0.60
C SER A 19 9.05 18.52 -2.11
N ASP A 20 7.77 18.30 -2.47
CA ASP A 20 7.32 18.38 -3.86
C ASP A 20 7.37 19.82 -4.40
N ASP A 21 7.37 20.82 -3.49
CA ASP A 21 7.31 22.27 -3.78
C ASP A 21 8.66 22.98 -4.00
N GLU A 22 9.79 22.29 -4.10
CA GLU A 22 11.07 22.95 -4.41
C GLU A 22 11.19 23.19 -5.94
N PRO A 23 11.09 24.44 -6.43
CA PRO A 23 11.28 24.72 -7.84
C PRO A 23 12.72 24.37 -8.24
N ALA A 24 12.89 23.85 -9.45
CA ALA A 24 14.20 23.69 -10.06
C ALA A 24 14.82 25.07 -10.33
N SER A 25 15.39 25.71 -9.30
CA SER A 25 16.19 26.91 -9.48
C SER A 25 17.60 26.49 -9.94
N ASP A 26 18.05 27.04 -11.07
CA ASP A 26 19.28 26.73 -11.81
C ASP A 26 20.61 27.02 -11.09
N VAL A 27 20.59 27.25 -9.78
CA VAL A 27 21.79 27.39 -8.96
C VAL A 27 21.60 26.56 -7.70
N GLN A 28 21.99 25.28 -7.76
CA GLN A 28 22.33 24.54 -6.55
C GLN A 28 23.76 24.05 -6.68
N THR A 29 24.63 24.73 -5.91
CA THR A 29 25.98 24.30 -5.55
C THR A 29 25.96 22.82 -5.18
N THR A 30 27.00 22.11 -5.59
CA THR A 30 27.27 20.66 -5.48
C THR A 30 27.37 20.12 -4.04
N GLU A 31 26.50 20.52 -3.13
CA GLU A 31 26.41 19.96 -1.79
C GLU A 31 25.03 19.32 -1.59
N SER A 32 25.00 18.02 -1.87
CA SER A 32 23.97 17.06 -1.43
C SER A 32 22.52 17.37 -1.83
N LYS A 33 22.21 17.27 -3.13
CA LYS A 33 20.82 17.08 -3.59
C LYS A 33 20.23 15.85 -2.88
N ARG A 34 19.35 16.08 -1.90
CA ARG A 34 18.64 15.01 -1.18
C ARG A 34 17.81 14.25 -2.21
N LYS A 35 18.15 12.99 -2.45
CA LYS A 35 17.46 12.13 -3.41
C LYS A 35 15.97 12.09 -3.06
N LYS A 36 15.11 12.47 -4.02
CA LYS A 36 13.65 12.36 -3.84
C LYS A 36 13.28 10.88 -3.89
N LEU A 37 12.45 10.47 -2.95
CA LEU A 37 12.01 9.08 -2.81
C LEU A 37 10.50 9.09 -2.69
N TYR A 38 9.86 8.33 -3.57
CA TYR A 38 8.42 8.22 -3.69
C TYR A 38 7.99 6.83 -3.24
N LEU A 39 6.94 6.78 -2.43
CA LEU A 39 6.23 5.56 -2.09
C LEU A 39 4.95 5.49 -2.91
N PHE A 40 4.81 4.44 -3.70
CA PHE A 40 3.56 4.04 -4.35
C PHE A 40 2.95 2.91 -3.54
N SER A 41 1.71 3.06 -3.10
CA SER A 41 1.07 2.04 -2.26
C SER A 41 -0.37 1.79 -2.68
N THR A 42 -0.82 0.56 -2.47
CA THR A 42 -2.22 0.15 -2.66
C THR A 42 -2.80 -0.37 -1.37
N THR A 43 -3.96 0.12 -1.00
CA THR A 43 -4.63 -0.21 0.26
C THR A 43 -6.08 -0.55 0.01
N ASP A 44 -6.59 -1.54 0.73
CA ASP A 44 -8.02 -1.83 0.76
C ASP A 44 -8.74 -0.79 1.62
N ILE A 45 -9.74 -0.12 1.05
CA ILE A 45 -10.45 0.99 1.71
C ILE A 45 -11.20 0.52 2.95
N GLN A 46 -11.75 -0.71 2.93
CA GLN A 46 -12.58 -1.24 4.01
C GLN A 46 -11.72 -1.74 5.17
N THR A 47 -10.69 -2.53 4.86
CA THR A 47 -9.84 -3.16 5.89
C THR A 47 -8.68 -2.28 6.31
N ARG A 48 -8.36 -1.22 5.55
CA ARG A 48 -7.13 -0.42 5.70
C ARG A 48 -5.85 -1.24 5.53
N PHE A 49 -5.94 -2.43 4.91
CA PHE A 49 -4.80 -3.31 4.72
C PHE A 49 -3.99 -2.88 3.51
N CYS A 50 -2.70 -2.60 3.71
CA CYS A 50 -1.77 -2.30 2.62
C CYS A 50 -1.50 -3.60 1.85
N LEU A 51 -1.95 -3.65 0.59
CA LEU A 51 -1.90 -4.83 -0.28
C LEU A 51 -0.55 -4.96 -0.98
N ALA A 52 -0.04 -3.87 -1.53
CA ALA A 52 1.24 -3.81 -2.22
C ALA A 52 1.84 -2.43 -2.11
N PHE A 53 3.16 -2.36 -2.18
CA PHE A 53 3.93 -1.13 -2.16
C PHE A 53 5.13 -1.24 -3.10
N GLU A 54 5.57 -0.11 -3.64
CA GLU A 54 6.74 0.01 -4.49
C GLU A 54 7.41 1.37 -4.23
N MET A 55 8.73 1.37 -4.14
CA MET A 55 9.51 2.59 -3.90
C MET A 55 10.21 2.99 -5.19
N ALA A 56 10.21 4.28 -5.51
CA ALA A 56 10.92 4.79 -6.68
C ALA A 56 11.59 6.13 -6.40
N ASP A 57 12.65 6.43 -7.15
CA ASP A 57 13.36 7.70 -7.04
C ASP A 57 12.72 8.84 -7.84
N HIS A 58 11.71 8.52 -8.67
CA HIS A 58 11.04 9.46 -9.55
C HIS A 58 9.52 9.24 -9.52
N LYS A 59 8.78 10.35 -9.61
CA LYS A 59 7.33 10.34 -9.75
C LYS A 59 6.90 10.08 -11.19
N ASP A 60 7.51 10.82 -12.12
CA ASP A 60 7.16 10.79 -13.54
C ASP A 60 7.72 9.56 -14.24
N GLY A 61 6.88 8.89 -15.05
CA GLY A 61 7.28 7.68 -15.76
C GLY A 61 7.23 6.39 -14.92
N PHE A 62 6.82 6.48 -13.65
CA PHE A 62 6.64 5.29 -12.82
C PHE A 62 5.60 4.34 -13.43
N ASN A 63 5.97 3.06 -13.56
CA ASN A 63 5.11 2.04 -14.12
C ASN A 63 4.37 1.26 -13.03
N ALA A 64 3.14 1.66 -12.73
CA ALA A 64 2.30 1.01 -11.72
C ALA A 64 1.80 -0.41 -12.09
N THR A 65 2.25 -0.99 -13.20
CA THR A 65 1.82 -2.33 -13.64
C THR A 65 2.24 -3.43 -12.66
N ASN A 66 3.47 -3.37 -12.14
CA ASN A 66 3.97 -4.37 -11.19
C ASN A 66 3.24 -4.25 -9.86
N LEU A 67 3.16 -3.02 -9.32
CA LEU A 67 2.32 -2.69 -8.17
C LEU A 67 0.92 -3.30 -8.27
N LEU A 68 0.18 -3.08 -9.36
CA LEU A 68 -1.19 -3.61 -9.49
C LEU A 68 -1.25 -5.14 -9.67
N LYS A 69 -0.24 -5.77 -10.28
CA LYS A 69 -0.14 -7.24 -10.32
C LYS A 69 0.02 -7.81 -8.92
N ASP A 70 0.86 -7.20 -8.10
CA ASP A 70 1.05 -7.60 -6.71
C ASP A 70 -0.20 -7.34 -5.88
N THR A 71 -0.87 -6.21 -6.08
CA THR A 71 -2.19 -5.92 -5.49
C THR A 71 -3.19 -7.03 -5.83
N LYS A 72 -3.27 -7.45 -7.09
CA LYS A 72 -4.16 -8.54 -7.54
C LYS A 72 -3.84 -9.85 -6.83
N LYS A 73 -2.55 -10.18 -6.74
CA LYS A 73 -2.04 -11.40 -6.10
C LYS A 73 -2.39 -11.42 -4.61
N GLN A 74 -2.18 -10.30 -3.92
CA GLN A 74 -2.46 -10.19 -2.49
C GLN A 74 -3.96 -10.14 -2.18
N ALA A 75 -4.74 -9.41 -2.98
CA ALA A 75 -6.20 -9.38 -2.85
C ALA A 75 -6.86 -10.71 -3.22
N GLY A 76 -6.19 -11.55 -4.02
CA GLY A 76 -6.73 -12.83 -4.52
C GLY A 76 -7.88 -12.68 -5.53
N LYS A 77 -8.24 -11.44 -5.90
CA LYS A 77 -9.33 -11.11 -6.83
C LYS A 77 -9.06 -9.78 -7.52
N ILE A 78 -9.80 -9.51 -8.59
CA ILE A 78 -9.80 -8.20 -9.25
C ILE A 78 -10.73 -7.26 -8.45
N PRO A 79 -10.28 -6.06 -8.05
CA PRO A 79 -11.12 -5.12 -7.33
C PRO A 79 -12.27 -4.62 -8.20
N ALA A 80 -13.45 -4.46 -7.63
CA ALA A 80 -14.61 -3.92 -8.34
C ALA A 80 -14.45 -2.40 -8.57
N VAL A 81 -13.87 -1.71 -7.59
CA VAL A 81 -13.58 -0.28 -7.67
C VAL A 81 -12.11 -0.06 -7.35
N PHE A 82 -11.42 0.64 -8.24
CA PHE A 82 -10.05 1.06 -8.07
C PHE A 82 -9.98 2.58 -8.09
N ILE A 83 -9.50 3.19 -7.02
CA ILE A 83 -9.45 4.65 -6.85
C ILE A 83 -8.00 5.10 -6.82
N SER A 84 -7.64 6.15 -7.56
CA SER A 84 -6.31 6.75 -7.44
C SER A 84 -6.32 8.27 -7.67
N ASP A 85 -5.23 8.92 -7.28
CA ASP A 85 -4.99 10.34 -7.48
C ASP A 85 -4.51 10.63 -8.91
N GLY A 86 -5.40 10.40 -9.89
CA GLY A 86 -5.33 10.99 -11.24
C GLY A 86 -4.11 10.71 -12.12
N LEU A 87 -3.03 10.11 -11.61
CA LEU A 87 -1.76 9.94 -12.30
C LEU A 87 -1.96 9.03 -13.53
N PRO A 88 -1.47 9.42 -14.72
CA PRO A 88 -1.70 8.64 -15.93
C PRO A 88 -1.22 7.19 -15.85
N SER A 89 -0.16 6.93 -15.09
CA SER A 89 0.42 5.61 -14.86
C SER A 89 -0.59 4.61 -14.29
N TYR A 90 -1.40 5.03 -13.30
CA TYR A 90 -2.44 4.18 -12.73
C TYR A 90 -3.53 3.84 -13.72
N SER A 91 -3.93 4.80 -14.57
CA SER A 91 -4.96 4.56 -15.58
C SER A 91 -4.49 3.57 -16.66
N ALA A 92 -3.21 3.63 -17.03
CA ALA A 92 -2.59 2.70 -17.97
C ALA A 92 -2.45 1.30 -17.35
N ALA A 93 -1.92 1.23 -16.12
CA ALA A 93 -1.75 -0.02 -15.38
C ALA A 93 -3.10 -0.71 -15.09
N HIS A 94 -4.13 0.06 -14.71
CA HIS A 94 -5.49 -0.47 -14.49
C HIS A 94 -6.01 -1.16 -15.75
N ARG A 95 -5.85 -0.53 -16.93
CA ARG A 95 -6.26 -1.13 -18.20
C ARG A 95 -5.49 -2.41 -18.52
N ALA A 96 -4.19 -2.44 -18.23
CA ALA A 96 -3.35 -3.60 -18.49
C ALA A 96 -3.63 -4.80 -17.55
N VAL A 97 -3.89 -4.55 -16.26
CA VAL A 97 -3.93 -5.60 -15.22
C VAL A 97 -5.36 -5.99 -14.84
N PHE A 98 -6.26 -5.02 -14.70
CA PHE A 98 -7.62 -5.23 -14.18
C PHE A 98 -8.67 -5.24 -15.29
N ALA A 99 -8.49 -4.44 -16.35
CA ALA A 99 -9.44 -4.40 -17.47
C ALA A 99 -9.28 -5.56 -18.47
N ALA A 100 -8.44 -6.56 -18.18
CA ALA A 100 -8.35 -7.76 -19.00
C ALA A 100 -9.71 -8.49 -19.01
N LYS A 101 -10.14 -8.90 -20.22
CA LYS A 101 -11.42 -9.56 -20.53
C LYS A 101 -11.77 -10.65 -19.51
N ASN A 102 -12.52 -10.27 -18.48
CA ASN A 102 -13.03 -11.20 -17.50
C ASN A 102 -14.27 -11.86 -18.13
N PRO A 103 -14.31 -13.17 -18.36
CA PRO A 103 -15.45 -13.84 -19.00
C PRO A 103 -16.76 -13.75 -18.19
N LEU A 104 -16.69 -13.24 -16.95
CA LEU A 104 -17.81 -13.05 -16.02
C LEU A 104 -18.26 -11.58 -15.88
N ASP A 105 -17.82 -10.69 -16.77
CA ASP A 105 -18.33 -9.32 -16.94
C ASP A 105 -18.27 -8.40 -15.70
N LYS A 106 -17.37 -8.69 -14.76
CA LYS A 106 -17.09 -7.77 -13.65
C LYS A 106 -16.07 -6.73 -14.09
N HIS A 107 -16.54 -5.61 -14.61
CA HIS A 107 -15.70 -4.46 -14.92
C HIS A 107 -15.17 -3.82 -13.63
N SER A 108 -13.85 -3.72 -13.50
CA SER A 108 -13.24 -2.85 -12.49
C SER A 108 -13.41 -1.39 -12.93
N VAL A 109 -14.02 -0.57 -12.08
CA VAL A 109 -14.22 0.85 -12.36
C VAL A 109 -13.05 1.64 -11.78
N HIS A 110 -12.33 2.33 -12.64
CA HIS A 110 -11.31 3.29 -12.22
C HIS A 110 -11.95 4.64 -11.90
N LYS A 111 -11.85 5.09 -10.64
CA LYS A 111 -12.29 6.41 -10.21
C LYS A 111 -11.09 7.28 -9.90
N ARG A 112 -11.15 8.54 -10.33
CA ARG A 112 -10.16 9.56 -9.95
C ARG A 112 -10.66 10.25 -8.67
N CYS A 113 -9.75 10.44 -7.74
CA CYS A 113 -9.96 11.06 -6.42
C CYS A 113 -10.80 10.22 -5.45
N LEU A 114 -10.29 10.09 -4.23
CA LEU A 114 -11.06 9.59 -3.10
C LEU A 114 -12.01 10.68 -2.58
N PRO A 115 -13.23 10.32 -2.13
CA PRO A 115 -14.03 11.20 -1.29
C PRO A 115 -13.20 11.66 -0.09
N GLN A 116 -13.30 12.93 0.32
CA GLN A 116 -12.47 13.52 1.37
C GLN A 116 -12.46 12.70 2.69
N GLN A 117 -13.60 12.11 3.07
CA GLN A 117 -13.74 11.20 4.22
C GLN A 117 -12.89 9.92 4.10
N GLN A 118 -12.72 9.41 2.88
CA GLN A 118 -11.90 8.24 2.57
C GLN A 118 -10.45 8.62 2.28
N ASN A 119 -10.10 9.89 2.09
CA ASN A 119 -8.71 10.29 1.94
C ASN A 119 -7.97 10.33 3.30
N ASN A 120 -8.70 10.58 4.39
CA ASN A 120 -8.15 10.71 5.74
C ASN A 120 -7.30 9.49 6.20
N PHE A 121 -7.57 8.27 5.74
CA PHE A 121 -6.74 7.12 6.13
C PHE A 121 -5.43 7.06 5.34
N GLN A 122 -5.49 7.41 4.05
CA GLN A 122 -4.35 7.39 3.14
C GLN A 122 -3.34 8.43 3.64
N GLU A 123 -3.82 9.62 3.98
CA GLU A 123 -3.04 10.69 4.60
C GLU A 123 -2.43 10.27 5.94
N ARG A 124 -3.19 9.57 6.80
CA ARG A 124 -2.66 9.02 8.06
C ARG A 124 -1.57 7.98 7.85
N PHE A 125 -1.78 7.05 6.91
CA PHE A 125 -0.79 6.03 6.54
C PHE A 125 0.50 6.69 6.03
N ASN A 126 0.36 7.59 5.07
CA ASN A 126 1.44 8.37 4.48
C ASN A 126 2.23 9.15 5.53
N GLY A 127 1.53 9.85 6.43
CA GLY A 127 2.16 10.57 7.54
C GLY A 127 2.92 9.65 8.50
N THR A 128 2.41 8.43 8.73
CA THR A 128 3.06 7.43 9.57
C THR A 128 4.33 6.90 8.92
N PHE A 129 4.29 6.59 7.62
CA PHE A 129 5.46 6.15 6.87
C PHE A 129 6.52 7.26 6.78
N ARG A 130 6.13 8.51 6.48
CA ARG A 130 7.05 9.66 6.46
C ARG A 130 7.81 9.83 7.78
N ARG A 131 7.10 9.74 8.92
CA ARG A 131 7.74 9.78 10.25
C ARG A 131 8.68 8.61 10.48
N PHE A 132 8.31 7.41 10.04
CA PHE A 132 9.17 6.22 10.14
C PHE A 132 10.44 6.37 9.30
N GLN A 133 10.29 6.70 8.01
CA GLN A 133 11.40 6.91 7.09
C GLN A 133 12.36 7.97 7.63
N SER A 134 11.83 9.09 8.12
CA SER A 134 12.65 10.19 8.66
C SER A 134 13.41 9.76 9.91
N ARG A 135 12.78 9.03 10.84
CA ARG A 135 13.45 8.56 12.06
C ARG A 135 14.54 7.53 11.78
N GLN A 136 14.29 6.65 10.80
CA GLN A 136 15.23 5.61 10.41
C GLN A 136 16.25 6.08 9.37
N HIS A 137 16.18 7.35 8.95
CA HIS A 137 17.06 7.94 7.92
C HIS A 137 17.14 7.10 6.64
N ILE A 138 16.02 6.50 6.22
CA ILE A 138 15.99 5.61 5.07
C ILE A 138 16.04 6.45 3.80
N SER A 139 17.17 6.36 3.08
CA SER A 139 17.38 6.96 1.77
C SER A 139 17.38 5.93 0.63
N ASN A 140 17.54 4.65 0.95
CA ASN A 140 17.57 3.55 -0.02
C ASN A 140 16.16 2.92 -0.18
N PRO A 141 15.59 2.87 -1.41
CA PRO A 141 14.32 2.20 -1.68
C PRO A 141 14.30 0.71 -1.31
N ASP A 142 15.44 0.01 -1.37
CA ASP A 142 15.53 -1.43 -1.12
C ASP A 142 15.78 -1.80 0.35
N SER A 143 15.62 -0.84 1.27
CA SER A 143 15.89 -1.08 2.69
C SER A 143 14.92 -2.13 3.27
N PRO A 144 15.42 -3.19 3.94
CA PRO A 144 14.56 -4.20 4.56
C PRO A 144 13.66 -3.63 5.67
N LEU A 145 14.02 -2.47 6.23
CA LEU A 145 13.21 -1.75 7.21
C LEU A 145 11.87 -1.30 6.64
N ILE A 146 11.81 -1.04 5.33
CA ILE A 146 10.57 -0.68 4.64
C ILE A 146 9.61 -1.86 4.68
N MET A 147 10.08 -3.05 4.31
CA MET A 147 9.28 -4.28 4.41
C MET A 147 8.83 -4.54 5.86
N GLY A 148 9.72 -4.34 6.83
CA GLY A 148 9.40 -4.42 8.26
C GLY A 148 8.30 -3.46 8.68
N PHE A 149 8.29 -2.23 8.17
CA PHE A 149 7.23 -1.27 8.41
C PHE A 149 5.88 -1.73 7.88
N PHE A 150 5.81 -2.29 6.67
CA PHE A 150 4.54 -2.76 6.11
C PHE A 150 3.97 -3.96 6.87
N VAL A 151 4.83 -4.89 7.29
CA VAL A 151 4.45 -5.98 8.19
C VAL A 151 3.94 -5.42 9.51
N TYR A 152 4.65 -4.47 10.10
CA TYR A 152 4.22 -3.79 11.33
C TYR A 152 2.87 -3.07 11.14
N TYR A 153 2.70 -2.32 10.06
CA TYR A 153 1.49 -1.56 9.79
C TYR A 153 0.27 -2.46 9.67
N ASN A 154 0.37 -3.51 8.84
CA ASN A 154 -0.72 -4.42 8.58
C ASN A 154 -1.13 -5.26 9.79
N HIS A 155 -0.17 -5.68 10.61
CA HIS A 155 -0.41 -6.63 11.70
C HIS A 155 -0.47 -6.00 13.09
N PHE A 156 0.07 -4.80 13.30
CA PHE A 156 0.29 -4.22 14.63
C PHE A 156 -0.15 -2.76 14.78
N SER A 157 -0.32 -1.99 13.68
CA SER A 157 -0.62 -0.55 13.81
C SER A 157 -2.10 -0.27 14.11
N LEU A 158 -2.33 -0.13 15.42
CA LEU A 158 -3.24 0.76 16.17
C LEU A 158 -4.77 0.52 16.23
N HIS A 159 -5.19 0.49 17.51
CA HIS A 159 -6.45 0.89 18.16
C HIS A 159 -7.74 0.31 17.56
N GLU A 160 -8.18 -0.77 18.21
CA GLU A 160 -9.48 -1.45 18.13
C GLU A 160 -9.59 -2.64 17.16
N ARG A 161 -9.03 -2.60 15.94
CA ARG A 161 -8.98 -3.78 15.02
C ARG A 161 -7.81 -3.72 14.06
N THR A 162 -7.05 -4.80 13.93
CA THR A 162 -5.92 -4.86 12.98
C THR A 162 -6.41 -5.05 11.54
N PRO A 163 -5.85 -4.31 10.55
CA PRO A 163 -6.20 -4.41 9.14
C PRO A 163 -6.12 -5.84 8.58
N ALA A 164 -5.12 -6.61 9.02
CA ALA A 164 -4.90 -7.98 8.58
C ALA A 164 -5.91 -8.98 9.13
N ALA A 165 -6.56 -8.65 10.24
CA ALA A 165 -7.22 -9.68 11.03
C ALA A 165 -8.73 -9.51 11.04
N GLY A 166 -9.29 -8.31 11.21
CA GLY A 166 -10.67 -8.23 11.72
C GLY A 166 -10.85 -9.04 13.02
N ILE A 167 -9.75 -9.45 13.65
CA ILE A 167 -9.65 -10.18 14.90
C ILE A 167 -9.48 -9.08 15.94
N ILE A 168 -10.41 -9.07 16.89
CA ILE A 168 -10.26 -8.29 18.10
C ILE A 168 -9.15 -8.98 18.90
N ILE A 169 -7.98 -8.35 19.02
CA ILE A 169 -6.91 -8.85 19.88
C ILE A 169 -7.26 -8.41 21.30
N HIS A 170 -7.98 -9.25 22.03
CA HIS A 170 -8.12 -9.12 23.48
C HIS A 170 -7.13 -10.10 24.13
N CYS A 171 -5.90 -9.66 24.42
CA CYS A 171 -4.95 -10.43 25.23
C CYS A 171 -3.75 -9.58 25.64
N ASP A 172 -3.19 -9.88 26.82
CA ASP A 172 -1.99 -9.24 27.39
C ASP A 172 -0.69 -9.45 26.58
N ASP A 173 -0.60 -10.48 25.72
CA ASP A 173 0.59 -10.80 24.90
C ASP A 173 0.23 -10.94 23.40
N GLU A 174 0.29 -9.83 22.67
CA GLU A 174 -0.08 -9.74 21.24
C GLU A 174 0.79 -10.63 20.32
N TRP A 175 2.10 -10.74 20.63
CA TRP A 175 3.07 -11.48 19.80
C TRP A 175 2.83 -12.99 19.77
N LYS A 176 2.53 -13.61 20.91
CA LYS A 176 2.23 -15.05 20.99
C LYS A 176 1.01 -15.40 20.17
N THR A 177 0.00 -14.53 20.21
CA THR A 177 -1.27 -14.73 19.50
C THR A 177 -1.08 -14.69 17.99
N ILE A 178 -0.29 -13.73 17.48
CA ILE A 178 0.01 -13.62 16.05
C ILE A 178 0.84 -14.82 15.56
N ILE A 179 1.89 -15.21 16.30
CA ILE A 179 2.72 -16.37 15.98
C ILE A 179 1.89 -17.67 16.01
N GLY A 180 1.03 -17.81 17.02
CA GLY A 180 0.11 -18.95 17.14
C GLY A 180 -0.85 -19.05 15.96
N ASN A 181 -1.47 -17.93 15.57
CA ASN A 181 -2.41 -17.88 14.45
C ASN A 181 -1.73 -18.12 13.11
N ALA A 182 -0.53 -17.55 12.88
CA ALA A 182 0.26 -17.81 11.68
C ALA A 182 0.66 -19.29 11.58
N SER A 183 1.06 -19.89 12.71
CA SER A 183 1.39 -21.32 12.78
C SER A 183 0.17 -22.22 12.52
N LEU A 184 -1.01 -21.84 13.02
CA LEU A 184 -2.28 -22.54 12.76
C LEU A 184 -2.70 -22.44 11.29
N ALA A 185 -2.55 -21.28 10.66
CA ALA A 185 -2.85 -21.06 9.25
C ALA A 185 -1.91 -21.84 8.30
N ALA A 186 -0.63 -21.98 8.67
CA ALA A 186 0.33 -22.79 7.93
C ALA A 186 -0.03 -24.28 7.97
N ARG A 187 -0.43 -24.80 9.14
CA ARG A 187 -0.87 -26.19 9.33
C ARG A 187 -2.13 -26.52 8.53
N THR A 188 -3.09 -25.61 8.45
CA THR A 188 -4.32 -25.80 7.67
C THR A 188 -4.11 -25.72 6.16
N LYS A 189 -3.06 -25.03 5.68
CA LYS A 189 -2.69 -25.04 4.26
C LYS A 189 -2.00 -26.34 3.82
N GLY A 190 -1.25 -27.00 4.71
CA GLY A 190 -0.62 -28.30 4.46
C GLY A 190 -1.58 -29.50 4.58
N ALA A 191 -2.79 -29.30 5.11
CA ALA A 191 -3.77 -30.36 5.38
C ALA A 191 -4.88 -30.47 4.32
N ARG A 192 -4.75 -29.81 3.17
CA ARG A 192 -5.67 -30.01 2.03
C ARG A 192 -5.12 -31.16 1.16
N PRO A 193 -5.90 -32.25 0.95
CA PRO A 193 -5.52 -33.33 0.04
C PRO A 193 -5.43 -32.86 -1.41
#